data_AF-A0A2H0MJ13-F1
#
_entry.id   AF-A0A2H0MJ13-F1
#
_cell.length_a   1.000
_cell.length_b   1.000
_cell.length_c   1.000
_cell.angle_alpha   90.00
_cell.angle_beta   90.00
_cell.angle_gamma   90.00
#
_symmetry.space_group_name_H-M   'P 1'
#
loop_
_entity.id
_entity.type
_entity.pdbx_description
1 polymer ?
#
loop_
_entity_poly.entity_id
_entity_poly.type
_entity_poly.pdbx_seq_one_letter_code
_entity_poly.pdbx_strand_id
1 'polypeptide(L)'
;MADNALQKITRMAGKTNGSPIRGRWLAGALTGWGFLSGCFGLGPETLQQERKSYNVAVQQTNDEQLLLNLVRLRYRDTPFFMEVSSVATQFSVSTDLSGTANLSPTSPATWNLKGGVGLIEKPTVTYSPLIGEQFIQRFLSPVPLETLALLYHSGWRVDRVFRLCLQRMNRLRNAPSATGPTPNKAPEYEGFKEAAQLLRHLQREDMLEVIHATHQDLPALLVQIAPEAQNGLEAQQLSGYLGTPPQTGNYIFSPNPLSNQPQHVRVETRSLMGIMFFLSQGVEIAEEDQKAGKVTVTRDESGNIFDWKKVTGDLLRVRTSPVNPSSAAVSVRYRGHWFYIDDSDLNSKSSFTLLSQLFSLQSGKLNMQSPLLTLPVGN
;
A
#
# COMPACT_ATOMS: atom_id res chain seq x y z
N MET A 1 9.15 14.06 9.63
CA MET A 1 8.91 13.10 8.53
C MET A 1 9.00 13.78 7.16
N ALA A 2 8.49 15.03 7.01
CA ALA A 2 8.61 15.83 5.77
C ALA A 2 10.06 16.20 5.36
N ASP A 3 10.93 16.61 6.30
CA ASP A 3 12.32 17.03 5.96
C ASP A 3 13.20 15.90 5.40
N ASN A 4 12.93 14.66 5.80
CA ASN A 4 13.75 13.50 5.40
C ASN A 4 13.39 13.02 3.97
N ALA A 5 12.15 13.28 3.53
CA ALA A 5 11.70 13.03 2.16
C ALA A 5 12.29 14.06 1.18
N LEU A 6 12.29 15.35 1.56
CA LEU A 6 12.93 16.43 0.80
C LEU A 6 14.44 16.22 0.62
N GLN A 7 15.17 15.82 1.68
CA GLN A 7 16.61 15.54 1.59
C GLN A 7 16.98 14.37 0.66
N LYS A 8 16.12 13.35 0.55
CA LYS A 8 16.36 12.21 -0.36
C LYS A 8 16.18 12.58 -1.82
N ILE A 9 15.26 13.49 -2.13
CA ILE A 9 15.00 13.98 -3.49
C ILE A 9 16.18 14.83 -4.00
N THR A 10 16.77 15.68 -3.14
CA THR A 10 17.90 16.56 -3.53
C THR A 10 19.20 15.80 -3.82
N ARG A 11 19.45 14.65 -3.16
CA ARG A 11 20.71 13.89 -3.33
C ARG A 11 20.82 13.11 -4.63
N MET A 12 19.72 12.74 -5.27
CA MET A 12 19.75 11.94 -6.51
C MET A 12 20.02 12.78 -7.78
N ALA A 13 19.81 14.09 -7.73
CA ALA A 13 19.97 14.98 -8.88
C ALA A 13 21.43 15.44 -9.15
N GLY A 14 22.39 15.14 -8.26
CA GLY A 14 23.69 15.81 -8.21
C GLY A 14 24.90 15.12 -8.88
N LYS A 15 24.73 14.11 -9.75
CA LYS A 15 25.89 13.44 -10.40
C LYS A 15 25.76 13.39 -11.91
N THR A 16 26.33 14.39 -12.59
CA THR A 16 26.78 14.27 -13.99
C THR A 16 28.27 14.61 -14.05
N ASN A 17 29.09 13.62 -14.41
CA ASN A 17 30.54 13.71 -14.57
C ASN A 17 30.87 14.28 -15.96
N GLY A 18 31.56 15.42 -16.04
CA GLY A 18 32.14 15.94 -17.28
C GLY A 18 33.64 15.64 -17.36
N SER A 19 34.08 14.94 -18.40
CA SER A 19 35.50 14.76 -18.74
C SER A 19 36.01 15.90 -19.64
N PRO A 20 37.32 16.26 -19.64
CA PRO A 20 37.81 17.39 -20.41
C PRO A 20 38.41 16.93 -21.76
N ILE A 21 37.95 17.51 -22.87
CA ILE A 21 38.60 17.35 -24.17
C ILE A 21 39.50 18.58 -24.42
N ARG A 22 40.79 18.32 -24.63
CA ARG A 22 41.82 19.28 -25.07
C ARG A 22 41.63 19.60 -26.55
N GLY A 23 41.73 20.88 -26.92
CA GLY A 23 41.89 21.35 -28.30
C GLY A 23 42.31 22.81 -28.33
N ARG A 24 43.36 23.13 -29.09
CA ARG A 24 44.12 24.39 -29.11
C ARG A 24 43.93 25.08 -30.48
N TRP A 25 44.03 26.42 -30.50
CA TRP A 25 44.13 27.36 -31.66
C TRP A 25 42.79 27.74 -32.34
N LEU A 26 42.50 28.97 -32.82
CA LEU A 26 43.24 30.22 -33.08
C LEU A 26 42.21 31.39 -33.21
N ALA A 27 42.71 32.63 -33.15
CA ALA A 27 41.98 33.90 -33.07
C ALA A 27 41.14 34.29 -34.30
N GLY A 28 40.13 35.15 -34.08
CA GLY A 28 39.41 35.89 -35.12
C GLY A 28 38.20 36.63 -34.57
N ALA A 29 38.35 37.92 -34.24
CA ALA A 29 37.24 38.80 -33.87
C ALA A 29 36.50 39.27 -35.12
N LEU A 30 35.15 39.27 -35.10
CA LEU A 30 34.31 40.29 -35.75
C LEU A 30 32.84 40.12 -35.35
N THR A 31 32.27 41.27 -35.03
CA THR A 31 30.89 41.63 -34.66
C THR A 31 29.78 41.04 -35.53
N GLY A 32 28.68 40.61 -34.90
CA GLY A 32 27.44 40.25 -35.57
C GLY A 32 26.29 40.03 -34.58
N TRP A 33 25.46 41.06 -34.43
CA TRP A 33 24.22 41.07 -33.65
C TRP A 33 23.24 40.04 -34.24
N GLY A 34 22.98 38.97 -33.51
CA GLY A 34 21.96 37.97 -33.85
C GLY A 34 21.20 37.61 -32.59
N PHE A 35 20.05 38.26 -32.38
CA PHE A 35 19.04 37.80 -31.43
C PHE A 35 18.53 36.44 -31.92
N LEU A 36 19.18 35.35 -31.49
CA LEU A 36 18.54 34.05 -31.44
C LEU A 36 17.79 33.98 -30.10
N SER A 37 16.61 34.56 -30.09
CA SER A 37 15.53 34.17 -29.18
C SER A 37 15.10 32.75 -29.51
N GLY A 38 15.98 31.78 -29.23
CA GLY A 38 15.57 30.42 -28.97
C GLY A 38 14.95 30.41 -27.59
N CYS A 39 13.64 30.58 -27.49
CA CYS A 39 12.92 30.09 -26.32
C CYS A 39 13.28 28.62 -26.19
N PHE A 40 14.16 28.31 -25.22
CA PHE A 40 14.47 26.95 -24.80
C PHE A 40 13.16 26.40 -24.23
N GLY A 41 12.34 25.82 -25.11
CA GLY A 41 11.10 25.18 -24.72
C GLY A 41 11.46 24.08 -23.74
N LEU A 42 11.03 24.23 -22.49
CA LEU A 42 10.98 23.15 -21.51
C LEU A 42 10.37 21.92 -22.20
N GLY A 43 11.23 20.94 -22.50
CA GLY A 43 10.86 19.79 -23.30
C GLY A 43 10.06 18.76 -22.49
N PRO A 44 9.35 17.85 -23.16
CA PRO A 44 8.62 16.75 -22.51
C PRO A 44 9.50 15.84 -21.64
N GLU A 45 10.81 15.76 -21.89
CA GLU A 45 11.74 14.87 -21.17
C GLU A 45 11.94 15.25 -19.69
N THR A 46 12.00 16.55 -19.34
CA THR A 46 12.13 16.97 -17.93
C THR A 46 10.86 16.61 -17.16
N LEU A 47 9.69 16.83 -17.76
CA LEU A 47 8.39 16.44 -17.20
C LEU A 47 8.23 14.91 -17.05
N GLN A 48 8.79 14.11 -17.96
CA GLN A 48 8.75 12.64 -17.87
C GLN A 48 9.62 12.10 -16.73
N GLN A 49 10.84 12.62 -16.56
CA GLN A 49 11.74 12.22 -15.47
C GLN A 49 11.20 12.62 -14.09
N GLU A 50 10.52 13.77 -14.01
CA GLU A 50 9.85 14.27 -12.81
C GLU A 50 8.65 13.41 -12.41
N ARG A 51 7.73 13.13 -13.35
CA ARG A 51 6.55 12.28 -13.08
C ARG A 51 6.94 10.93 -12.49
N LYS A 52 8.03 10.33 -12.97
CA LYS A 52 8.56 9.07 -12.43
C LYS A 52 9.02 9.22 -10.98
N SER A 53 9.81 10.25 -10.69
CA SER A 53 10.36 10.49 -9.34
C SER A 53 9.28 10.80 -8.32
N TYR A 54 8.29 11.61 -8.71
CA TYR A 54 7.12 11.91 -7.87
C TYR A 54 6.24 10.68 -7.63
N ASN A 55 5.97 9.89 -8.67
CA ASN A 55 5.19 8.67 -8.53
C ASN A 55 5.82 7.69 -7.52
N VAL A 56 7.15 7.48 -7.62
CA VAL A 56 7.88 6.64 -6.67
C VAL A 56 7.83 7.21 -5.26
N ALA A 57 8.06 8.51 -5.09
CA ALA A 57 8.05 9.14 -3.76
C ALA A 57 6.67 9.04 -3.10
N VAL A 58 5.60 9.35 -3.83
CA VAL A 58 4.22 9.25 -3.32
C VAL A 58 3.88 7.81 -2.95
N GLN A 59 4.19 6.85 -3.82
CA GLN A 59 3.98 5.43 -3.55
C GLN A 59 4.70 5.00 -2.27
N GLN A 60 6.00 5.30 -2.15
CA GLN A 60 6.79 4.95 -0.97
C GLN A 60 6.23 5.57 0.31
N THR A 61 5.82 6.83 0.28
CA THR A 61 5.23 7.49 1.46
C THR A 61 3.87 6.90 1.86
N ASN A 62 3.07 6.45 0.89
CA ASN A 62 1.80 5.77 1.15
C ASN A 62 2.05 4.39 1.77
N ASP A 63 3.00 3.63 1.24
CA ASP A 63 3.41 2.33 1.76
C ASP A 63 3.96 2.46 3.20
N GLU A 64 4.82 3.45 3.45
CA GLU A 64 5.32 3.77 4.79
C GLU A 64 4.18 4.16 5.75
N GLN A 65 3.22 5.00 5.32
CA GLN A 65 2.06 5.38 6.14
C GLN A 65 1.19 4.16 6.49
N LEU A 66 0.92 3.29 5.51
CA LEU A 66 0.12 2.09 5.71
C LEU A 66 0.81 1.11 6.67
N LEU A 67 2.11 0.86 6.48
CA LEU A 67 2.90 0.02 7.39
C LEU A 67 2.94 0.60 8.81
N LEU A 68 3.18 1.91 8.95
CA LEU A 68 3.19 2.58 10.24
C LEU A 68 1.86 2.42 10.97
N ASN A 69 0.73 2.50 10.26
CA ASN A 69 -0.58 2.31 10.87
C ASN A 69 -0.82 0.86 11.30
N LEU A 70 -0.32 -0.15 10.59
CA LEU A 70 -0.36 -1.54 11.08
C LEU A 70 0.44 -1.70 12.38
N VAL A 71 1.62 -1.06 12.48
CA VAL A 71 2.42 -1.08 13.71
C VAL A 71 1.67 -0.36 14.84
N ARG A 72 1.10 0.82 14.60
CA ARG A 72 0.31 1.56 15.61
C ARG A 72 -0.85 0.72 16.14
N LEU A 73 -1.62 0.07 15.28
CA LEU A 73 -2.73 -0.79 15.68
C LEU A 73 -2.27 -1.96 16.55
N ARG A 74 -1.11 -2.55 16.25
CA ARG A 74 -0.52 -3.61 17.08
C ARG A 74 -0.16 -3.13 18.49
N TYR A 75 0.28 -1.87 18.62
CA TYR A 75 0.55 -1.19 19.90
C TYR A 75 -0.69 -0.54 20.53
N ARG A 76 -1.89 -0.70 19.95
CA ARG A 76 -3.13 -0.02 20.36
C ARG A 76 -3.04 1.51 20.31
N ASP A 77 -2.15 2.05 19.48
CA ASP A 77 -2.06 3.46 19.18
C ASP A 77 -3.05 3.82 18.05
N THR A 78 -3.55 5.06 18.02
CA THR A 78 -4.51 5.52 17.01
C THR A 78 -3.88 5.59 15.61
N PRO A 79 -4.46 4.95 14.58
CA PRO A 79 -3.99 5.09 13.21
C PRO A 79 -4.31 6.49 12.67
N PHE A 80 -3.49 7.00 11.75
CA PHE A 80 -3.71 8.31 11.14
C PHE A 80 -3.35 8.27 9.65
N PHE A 81 -4.24 8.82 8.81
CA PHE A 81 -4.07 8.83 7.37
C PHE A 81 -4.15 10.25 6.82
N MET A 82 -3.19 10.58 5.97
CA MET A 82 -3.21 11.78 5.15
C MET A 82 -3.30 11.38 3.68
N GLU A 83 -4.03 12.18 2.90
CA GLU A 83 -4.11 12.05 1.46
C GLU A 83 -3.42 13.23 0.78
N VAL A 84 -2.81 12.95 -0.37
CA VAL A 84 -2.27 13.99 -1.25
C VAL A 84 -3.43 14.54 -2.08
N SER A 85 -3.86 15.75 -1.76
CA SER A 85 -5.00 16.41 -2.41
C SER A 85 -4.60 17.12 -3.70
N SER A 86 -3.38 17.67 -3.77
CA SER A 86 -2.84 18.29 -4.98
C SER A 86 -1.31 18.37 -4.95
N VAL A 87 -0.71 18.36 -6.13
CA VAL A 87 0.72 18.66 -6.34
C VAL A 87 0.79 19.81 -7.34
N ALA A 88 1.33 20.95 -6.93
CA ALA A 88 1.55 22.12 -7.78
C ALA A 88 3.03 22.43 -7.87
N THR A 89 3.57 22.61 -9.07
CA THR A 89 5.00 22.89 -9.30
C THR A 89 5.20 24.35 -9.69
N GLN A 90 6.07 25.06 -8.99
CA GLN A 90 6.50 26.41 -9.36
C GLN A 90 7.94 26.39 -9.86
N PHE A 91 8.19 27.02 -11.00
CA PHE A 91 9.53 27.14 -11.59
C PHE A 91 10.04 28.56 -11.43
N SER A 92 11.26 28.70 -10.91
CA SER A 92 11.98 29.98 -10.86
C SER A 92 13.35 29.82 -11.51
N VAL A 93 13.72 30.79 -12.35
CA VAL A 93 15.04 30.82 -12.99
C VAL A 93 15.95 31.67 -12.11
N SER A 94 17.01 31.09 -11.55
CA SER A 94 18.06 31.83 -10.87
C SER A 94 19.26 31.99 -11.82
N THR A 95 19.73 33.22 -11.97
CA THR A 95 20.96 33.51 -12.72
C THR A 95 22.02 33.89 -11.71
N ASP A 96 22.98 33.00 -11.47
CA ASP A 96 24.10 33.28 -10.59
C ASP A 96 25.28 33.79 -11.44
N LEU A 97 25.53 35.10 -11.36
CA LEU A 97 26.69 35.73 -11.97
C LEU A 97 27.73 36.00 -10.88
N SER A 98 28.71 35.10 -10.74
CA SER A 98 29.82 35.30 -9.80
C SER A 98 31.10 35.62 -10.57
N GLY A 99 31.64 36.81 -10.32
CA GLY A 99 32.93 37.26 -10.83
C GLY A 99 33.95 37.31 -9.71
N THR A 100 34.99 36.47 -9.78
CA THR A 100 36.14 36.56 -8.86
C THR A 100 37.37 37.05 -9.63
N ALA A 101 37.90 38.20 -9.21
CA ALA A 101 39.14 38.74 -9.75
C ALA A 101 40.31 38.31 -8.87
N ASN A 102 41.15 37.39 -9.36
CA ASN A 102 42.41 37.06 -8.69
C ASN A 102 43.51 37.97 -9.24
N LEU A 103 43.93 38.95 -8.46
CA LEU A 103 45.06 39.81 -8.78
C LEU A 103 46.34 39.17 -8.22
N SER A 104 47.18 38.63 -9.10
CA SER A 104 48.57 38.26 -8.77
C SER A 104 49.52 39.34 -9.32
N PRO A 105 50.50 39.82 -8.54
CA PRO A 105 51.32 40.98 -8.90
C PRO A 105 52.31 40.74 -10.06
N THR A 106 52.41 39.53 -10.61
CA THR A 106 53.43 39.14 -11.60
C THR A 106 52.89 38.46 -12.87
N SER A 107 51.60 38.51 -13.16
CA SER A 107 51.01 37.96 -14.39
C SER A 107 49.79 38.78 -14.85
N PRO A 108 49.44 38.84 -16.16
CA PRO A 108 48.27 39.58 -16.65
C PRO A 108 47.00 39.16 -15.93
N ALA A 109 46.13 40.11 -15.59
CA ALA A 109 44.87 39.84 -14.89
C ALA A 109 44.01 38.86 -15.71
N THR A 110 43.82 37.64 -15.21
CA THR A 110 42.92 36.66 -15.81
C THR A 110 41.52 36.83 -15.23
N TRP A 111 40.56 37.21 -16.08
CA TRP A 111 39.15 37.33 -15.75
C TRP A 111 38.48 35.96 -15.90
N ASN A 112 38.06 35.35 -14.80
CA ASN A 112 37.26 34.13 -14.84
C ASN A 112 35.78 34.49 -14.63
N LEU A 113 35.00 34.53 -15.71
CA LEU A 113 33.55 34.69 -15.65
C LEU A 113 32.91 33.29 -15.58
N LYS A 114 32.29 32.93 -14.45
CA LYS A 114 31.43 31.75 -14.35
C LYS A 114 29.98 32.21 -14.27
N GLY A 115 29.25 32.04 -15.38
CA GLY A 115 27.79 32.17 -15.40
C GLY A 115 27.14 30.80 -15.27
N GLY A 116 26.21 30.66 -14.32
CA GLY A 116 25.34 29.49 -14.20
C GLY A 116 23.88 29.92 -14.31
N VAL A 117 23.12 29.29 -15.19
CA VAL A 117 21.65 29.37 -15.18
C VAL A 117 21.14 28.18 -14.39
N GLY A 118 20.55 28.43 -13.23
CA GLY A 118 19.91 27.43 -12.38
C GLY A 118 18.40 27.46 -12.56
N LEU A 119 17.79 26.29 -12.74
CA LEU A 119 16.34 26.14 -12.65
C LEU A 119 16.02 25.65 -11.23
N ILE A 120 15.31 26.45 -10.45
CA ILE A 120 14.86 26.10 -9.10
C ILE A 120 13.37 25.77 -9.18
N GLU A 121 13.05 24.49 -8.95
CA GLU A 121 11.68 24.00 -8.82
C GLU A 121 11.28 23.95 -7.33
N LYS A 122 10.08 24.43 -7.00
CA LYS A 122 9.48 24.32 -5.67
C LYS A 122 8.11 23.64 -5.79
N PRO A 123 8.02 22.31 -5.60
CA PRO A 123 6.73 21.63 -5.54
C PRO A 123 6.02 21.93 -4.22
N THR A 124 4.75 22.32 -4.32
CA THR A 124 3.83 22.46 -3.20
C THR A 124 2.90 21.24 -3.20
N VAL A 125 3.06 20.38 -2.20
CA VAL A 125 2.18 19.22 -1.99
C VAL A 125 1.16 19.57 -0.91
N THR A 126 -0.12 19.50 -1.24
CA THR A 126 -1.21 19.76 -0.30
C THR A 126 -1.67 18.43 0.30
N TYR A 127 -1.60 18.31 1.62
CA TYR A 127 -2.09 17.15 2.35
C TYR A 127 -3.41 17.46 3.06
N SER A 128 -4.34 16.50 3.03
CA SER A 128 -5.60 16.60 3.78
C SER A 128 -5.78 15.38 4.68
N PRO A 129 -6.11 15.55 5.97
CA PRO A 129 -6.32 14.43 6.87
C PRO A 129 -7.65 13.73 6.56
N LEU A 130 -7.67 12.39 6.68
CA LEU A 130 -8.90 11.61 6.59
C LEU A 130 -9.62 11.60 7.93
N ILE A 131 -10.64 12.43 8.07
CA ILE A 131 -11.43 12.61 9.30
C ILE A 131 -12.94 12.67 9.01
N GLY A 132 -13.73 12.53 10.06
CA GLY A 132 -15.19 12.68 9.98
C GLY A 132 -15.87 11.57 9.17
N GLU A 133 -16.86 11.94 8.35
CA GLU A 133 -17.69 11.00 7.60
C GLU A 133 -16.90 10.17 6.57
N GLN A 134 -15.93 10.79 5.90
CA GLN A 134 -15.08 10.09 4.91
C GLN A 134 -14.27 8.96 5.57
N PHE A 135 -13.83 9.17 6.81
CA PHE A 135 -13.17 8.12 7.58
C PHE A 135 -14.13 6.96 7.90
N ILE A 136 -15.36 7.26 8.32
CA ILE A 136 -16.38 6.22 8.61
C ILE A 136 -16.67 5.40 7.34
N GLN A 137 -17.00 6.08 6.24
CA GLN A 137 -17.38 5.42 4.99
C GLN A 137 -16.23 4.60 4.38
N ARG A 138 -15.00 5.08 4.47
CA ARG A 138 -13.84 4.35 3.93
C ARG A 138 -13.39 3.22 4.86
N PHE A 139 -13.18 3.49 6.14
CA PHE A 139 -12.52 2.52 7.02
C PHE A 139 -13.46 1.60 7.78
N LEU A 140 -14.68 2.02 8.08
CA LEU A 140 -15.59 1.28 8.96
C LEU A 140 -16.68 0.53 8.20
N SER A 141 -16.98 0.92 6.96
CA SER A 141 -17.91 0.16 6.11
C SER A 141 -17.33 -1.22 5.75
N PRO A 142 -18.13 -2.30 5.87
CA PRO A 142 -17.71 -3.64 5.43
C PRO A 142 -17.35 -3.67 3.94
N VAL A 143 -16.36 -4.48 3.58
CA VAL A 143 -16.00 -4.70 2.17
C VAL A 143 -17.19 -5.34 1.44
N PRO A 144 -17.67 -4.76 0.32
CA PRO A 144 -18.76 -5.33 -0.46
C PRO A 144 -18.40 -6.67 -1.08
N LEU A 145 -19.37 -7.57 -1.23
CA LEU A 145 -19.16 -8.88 -1.88
C LEU A 145 -18.72 -8.73 -3.34
N GLU A 146 -19.24 -7.75 -4.07
CA GLU A 146 -18.79 -7.40 -5.42
C GLU A 146 -17.27 -7.16 -5.50
N THR A 147 -16.68 -6.52 -4.49
CA THR A 147 -15.23 -6.31 -4.42
C THR A 147 -14.47 -7.64 -4.37
N LEU A 148 -14.98 -8.66 -3.67
CA LEU A 148 -14.35 -9.98 -3.58
C LEU A 148 -14.38 -10.68 -4.94
N ALA A 149 -15.49 -10.62 -5.67
CA ALA A 149 -15.59 -11.16 -7.03
C ALA A 149 -14.65 -10.44 -7.99
N LEU A 150 -14.57 -9.10 -7.94
CA LEU A 150 -13.64 -8.31 -8.75
C LEU A 150 -12.18 -8.68 -8.47
N LEU A 151 -11.82 -8.86 -7.20
CA LEU A 151 -10.47 -9.30 -6.82
C LEU A 151 -10.18 -10.72 -7.33
N TYR A 152 -11.14 -11.63 -7.22
CA TYR A 152 -11.01 -12.97 -7.79
C TYR A 152 -10.71 -12.93 -9.30
N HIS A 153 -11.50 -12.18 -10.06
CA HIS A 153 -11.37 -12.05 -11.52
C HIS A 153 -10.13 -11.26 -11.97
N SER A 154 -9.52 -10.48 -11.07
CA SER A 154 -8.22 -9.81 -11.33
C SER A 154 -7.01 -10.68 -11.01
N GLY A 155 -7.22 -11.98 -10.77
CA GLY A 155 -6.16 -12.97 -10.59
C GLY A 155 -5.68 -13.13 -9.15
N TRP A 156 -6.38 -12.55 -8.17
CA TRP A 156 -6.02 -12.77 -6.78
C TRP A 156 -6.37 -14.19 -6.32
N ARG A 157 -5.53 -14.72 -5.42
CA ARG A 157 -5.78 -15.99 -4.77
C ARG A 157 -7.05 -15.91 -3.91
N VAL A 158 -8.00 -16.81 -4.13
CA VAL A 158 -9.28 -16.83 -3.40
C VAL A 158 -9.07 -17.00 -1.89
N ASP A 159 -8.11 -17.84 -1.48
CA ASP A 159 -7.80 -18.03 -0.06
C ASP A 159 -7.33 -16.74 0.61
N ARG A 160 -6.47 -15.96 -0.07
CA ARG A 160 -5.99 -14.68 0.45
C ARG A 160 -7.13 -13.67 0.53
N VAL A 161 -7.92 -13.52 -0.53
CA VAL A 161 -9.06 -12.59 -0.57
C VAL A 161 -10.05 -12.94 0.55
N PHE A 162 -10.46 -14.19 0.66
CA PHE A 162 -11.46 -14.60 1.65
C PHE A 162 -10.91 -14.52 3.08
N ARG A 163 -9.65 -14.91 3.32
CA ARG A 163 -9.03 -14.79 4.65
C ARG A 163 -8.85 -13.35 5.09
N LEU A 164 -8.61 -12.40 4.19
CA LEU A 164 -8.57 -10.99 4.57
C LEU A 164 -9.98 -10.40 4.70
N CYS A 165 -10.86 -10.65 3.75
CA CYS A 165 -12.13 -9.94 3.66
C CYS A 165 -13.28 -10.55 4.44
N LEU A 166 -13.28 -11.86 4.75
CA LEU A 166 -14.38 -12.51 5.46
C LEU A 166 -13.99 -12.85 6.90
N GLN A 167 -14.84 -12.46 7.85
CA GLN A 167 -14.73 -12.82 9.28
C GLN A 167 -15.33 -14.19 9.58
N ARG A 168 -16.30 -14.61 8.76
CA ARG A 168 -17.12 -15.80 9.01
C ARG A 168 -17.65 -16.40 7.71
N MET A 169 -17.73 -17.72 7.68
CA MET A 169 -18.53 -18.53 6.74
C MET A 169 -19.33 -19.54 7.56
N ASN A 170 -20.64 -19.36 7.70
CA ASN A 170 -21.49 -20.12 8.62
C ASN A 170 -20.90 -20.19 10.03
N ARG A 171 -20.49 -21.39 10.47
CA ARG A 171 -19.91 -21.65 11.79
C ARG A 171 -18.40 -21.39 11.81
N LEU A 172 -17.75 -21.36 10.65
CA LEU A 172 -16.31 -21.15 10.53
C LEU A 172 -15.99 -19.70 10.86
N ARG A 173 -15.20 -19.52 11.91
CA ARG A 173 -14.68 -18.22 12.33
C ARG A 173 -13.30 -18.01 11.74
N ASN A 174 -13.05 -16.81 11.25
CA ASN A 174 -11.73 -16.37 10.81
C ASN A 174 -11.22 -15.32 11.79
N ALA A 175 -10.81 -15.71 12.99
CA ALA A 175 -10.33 -14.81 14.03
C ALA A 175 -11.11 -13.48 14.19
N PRO A 176 -12.44 -13.50 14.35
CA PRO A 176 -13.24 -12.28 14.44
C PRO A 176 -12.85 -11.40 15.64
N SER A 177 -12.29 -11.99 16.71
CA SER A 177 -11.75 -11.25 17.85
C SER A 177 -10.50 -10.41 17.52
N ALA A 178 -9.86 -10.66 16.36
CA ALA A 178 -8.74 -9.89 15.85
C ALA A 178 -9.14 -8.86 14.76
N THR A 179 -10.43 -8.63 14.55
CA THR A 179 -10.95 -7.52 13.73
C THR A 179 -10.90 -6.17 14.48
N GLY A 180 -10.55 -6.20 15.77
CA GLY A 180 -10.30 -5.03 16.61
C GLY A 180 -8.94 -5.11 17.33
N PRO A 181 -8.75 -4.42 18.47
CA PRO A 181 -7.53 -4.50 19.25
C PRO A 181 -7.13 -5.95 19.56
N THR A 182 -5.82 -6.24 19.57
CA THR A 182 -5.28 -7.57 19.84
C THR A 182 -5.99 -8.26 21.01
N PRO A 183 -6.55 -9.48 20.80
CA PRO A 183 -7.28 -10.19 21.84
C PRO A 183 -6.33 -10.83 22.86
N ASN A 184 -6.80 -10.94 24.11
CA ASN A 184 -6.06 -11.62 25.18
C ASN A 184 -6.09 -13.15 25.05
N LYS A 185 -7.09 -13.70 24.35
CA LYS A 185 -7.28 -15.13 24.11
C LYS A 185 -7.10 -15.48 22.64
N ALA A 186 -6.53 -16.66 22.37
CA ALA A 186 -6.35 -17.18 21.03
C ALA A 186 -7.70 -17.20 20.26
N PRO A 187 -7.74 -16.71 19.01
CA PRO A 187 -8.93 -16.78 18.18
C PRO A 187 -9.18 -18.18 17.62
N GLU A 188 -10.42 -18.47 17.25
CA GLU A 188 -10.76 -19.58 16.34
C GLU A 188 -10.49 -19.16 14.88
N TYR A 189 -9.72 -19.94 14.12
CA TYR A 189 -9.40 -19.63 12.71
C TYR A 189 -9.16 -20.86 11.83
N GLU A 190 -8.82 -22.00 12.41
CA GLU A 190 -8.32 -23.19 11.72
C GLU A 190 -9.30 -23.70 10.66
N GLY A 191 -10.55 -23.97 11.04
CA GLY A 191 -11.55 -24.50 10.09
C GLY A 191 -11.85 -23.54 8.93
N PHE A 192 -11.78 -22.22 9.16
CA PHE A 192 -11.90 -21.26 8.07
C PHE A 192 -10.68 -21.30 7.14
N LYS A 193 -9.48 -21.39 7.71
CA LYS A 193 -8.22 -21.48 6.95
C LYS A 193 -8.21 -22.72 6.04
N GLU A 194 -8.62 -23.88 6.56
CA GLU A 194 -8.73 -25.12 5.77
C GLU A 194 -9.75 -24.97 4.63
N ALA A 195 -10.95 -24.46 4.91
CA ALA A 195 -11.96 -24.21 3.88
C ALA A 195 -11.46 -23.24 2.77
N ALA A 196 -10.74 -22.18 3.16
CA ALA A 196 -10.14 -21.25 2.21
C ALA A 196 -9.05 -21.91 1.36
N GLN A 197 -8.24 -22.81 1.94
CA GLN A 197 -7.22 -23.56 1.21
C GLN A 197 -7.83 -24.55 0.20
N LEU A 198 -8.94 -25.21 0.55
CA LEU A 198 -9.70 -26.05 -0.39
C LEU A 198 -10.22 -25.25 -1.58
N LEU A 199 -10.79 -24.07 -1.34
CA LEU A 199 -11.19 -23.15 -2.42
C LEU A 199 -9.99 -22.78 -3.30
N ARG A 200 -8.81 -22.52 -2.72
CA ARG A 200 -7.60 -22.24 -3.50
C ARG A 200 -7.12 -23.44 -4.31
N HIS A 201 -7.26 -24.66 -3.80
CA HIS A 201 -6.94 -25.86 -4.57
C HIS A 201 -7.83 -25.94 -5.81
N LEU A 202 -9.15 -25.85 -5.62
CA LEU A 202 -10.13 -25.84 -6.72
C LEU A 202 -9.86 -24.70 -7.73
N GLN A 203 -9.51 -23.50 -7.25
CA GLN A 203 -9.14 -22.37 -8.12
C GLN A 203 -7.90 -22.67 -8.99
N ARG A 204 -6.90 -23.36 -8.45
CA ARG A 204 -5.66 -23.66 -9.20
C ARG A 204 -5.88 -24.69 -10.31
N GLU A 205 -6.84 -25.57 -10.11
CA GLU A 205 -7.23 -26.61 -11.07
C GLU A 205 -8.30 -26.11 -12.07
N ASP A 206 -8.64 -24.81 -12.05
CA ASP A 206 -9.68 -24.20 -12.89
C ASP A 206 -11.09 -24.77 -12.63
N MET A 207 -11.32 -25.29 -11.42
CA MET A 207 -12.57 -25.94 -10.99
C MET A 207 -13.44 -25.07 -10.09
N LEU A 208 -13.04 -23.82 -9.84
CA LEU A 208 -13.77 -22.88 -8.99
C LEU A 208 -14.17 -21.66 -9.81
N GLU A 209 -15.39 -21.18 -9.60
CA GLU A 209 -15.85 -19.90 -10.12
C GLU A 209 -16.53 -19.09 -9.01
N VAL A 210 -16.25 -17.78 -8.95
CA VAL A 210 -16.77 -16.88 -7.90
C VAL A 210 -17.40 -15.65 -8.53
N ILE A 211 -18.72 -15.70 -8.72
CA ILE A 211 -19.47 -14.66 -9.42
C ILE A 211 -20.21 -13.77 -8.42
N HIS A 212 -20.17 -12.46 -8.64
CA HIS A 212 -21.07 -11.55 -7.94
C HIS A 212 -22.49 -11.73 -8.48
N ALA A 213 -23.44 -11.97 -7.59
CA ALA A 213 -24.83 -12.15 -7.92
C ALA A 213 -25.73 -11.36 -6.96
N THR A 214 -26.98 -11.20 -7.35
CA THR A 214 -28.03 -10.74 -6.45
C THR A 214 -28.93 -11.94 -6.14
N HIS A 215 -29.18 -12.21 -4.87
CA HIS A 215 -30.10 -13.24 -4.44
C HIS A 215 -31.20 -12.60 -3.59
N GLN A 216 -32.43 -12.57 -4.12
CA GLN A 216 -33.59 -11.94 -3.46
C GLN A 216 -33.30 -10.48 -3.04
N ASP A 217 -32.82 -9.69 -4.00
CA ASP A 217 -32.43 -8.27 -3.85
C ASP A 217 -31.28 -7.98 -2.88
N LEU A 218 -30.63 -9.02 -2.34
CA LEU A 218 -29.44 -8.89 -1.51
C LEU A 218 -28.16 -9.27 -2.28
N PRO A 219 -27.05 -8.56 -2.08
CA PRO A 219 -25.76 -8.94 -2.64
C PRO A 219 -25.33 -10.34 -2.17
N ALA A 220 -24.84 -11.14 -3.11
CA ALA A 220 -24.35 -12.49 -2.87
C ALA A 220 -23.11 -12.78 -3.72
N LEU A 221 -22.34 -13.80 -3.32
CA LEU A 221 -21.40 -14.48 -4.19
C LEU A 221 -21.95 -15.87 -4.51
N LEU A 222 -21.99 -16.20 -5.79
CA LEU A 222 -22.21 -17.56 -6.25
C LEU A 222 -20.83 -18.21 -6.38
N VAL A 223 -20.54 -19.17 -5.50
CA VAL A 223 -19.31 -19.95 -5.49
C VAL A 223 -19.62 -21.31 -6.12
N GLN A 224 -19.15 -21.54 -7.34
CA GLN A 224 -19.46 -22.74 -8.11
C GLN A 224 -18.23 -23.62 -8.23
N ILE A 225 -18.45 -24.92 -8.10
CA ILE A 225 -17.48 -25.97 -8.38
C ILE A 225 -17.87 -26.63 -9.69
N ALA A 226 -16.92 -26.75 -10.59
CA ALA A 226 -17.11 -27.39 -11.89
C ALA A 226 -17.67 -28.82 -11.73
N PRO A 227 -18.60 -29.27 -12.58
CA PRO A 227 -19.30 -30.56 -12.41
C PRO A 227 -18.37 -31.76 -12.19
N GLU A 228 -17.21 -31.77 -12.84
CA GLU A 228 -16.24 -32.87 -12.76
C GLU A 228 -15.59 -32.97 -11.37
N ALA A 229 -15.50 -31.86 -10.64
CA ALA A 229 -14.87 -31.76 -9.32
C ALA A 229 -15.86 -31.90 -8.16
N GLN A 230 -17.18 -31.84 -8.39
CA GLN A 230 -18.20 -31.84 -7.32
C GLN A 230 -18.21 -33.10 -6.45
N ASN A 231 -17.78 -34.23 -7.02
CA ASN A 231 -17.67 -35.51 -6.32
C ASN A 231 -16.27 -35.77 -5.73
N GLY A 232 -15.31 -34.88 -5.98
CA GLY A 232 -13.94 -34.99 -5.49
C GLY A 232 -13.83 -34.83 -3.97
N LEU A 233 -12.68 -35.25 -3.42
CA LEU A 233 -12.42 -35.20 -1.97
C LEU A 233 -12.50 -33.76 -1.45
N GLU A 234 -11.98 -32.80 -2.19
CA GLU A 234 -11.92 -31.40 -1.83
C GLU A 234 -13.32 -30.78 -1.72
N ALA A 235 -14.21 -31.08 -2.68
CA ALA A 235 -15.60 -30.62 -2.65
C ALA A 235 -16.38 -31.22 -1.48
N GLN A 236 -16.15 -32.51 -1.18
CA GLN A 236 -16.74 -33.18 -0.02
C GLN A 236 -16.25 -32.54 1.30
N GLN A 237 -14.94 -32.35 1.45
CA GLN A 237 -14.36 -31.70 2.63
C GLN A 237 -14.87 -30.26 2.80
N LEU A 238 -14.92 -29.49 1.71
CA LEU A 238 -15.44 -28.13 1.72
C LEU A 238 -16.90 -28.10 2.17
N SER A 239 -17.75 -28.99 1.65
CA SER A 239 -19.15 -29.10 2.08
C SER A 239 -19.27 -29.41 3.58
N GLY A 240 -18.39 -30.27 4.11
CA GLY A 240 -18.31 -30.59 5.53
C GLY A 240 -17.94 -29.39 6.40
N TYR A 241 -16.95 -28.60 5.99
CA TYR A 241 -16.58 -27.36 6.67
C TYR A 241 -17.69 -26.31 6.61
N LEU A 242 -18.33 -26.12 5.45
CA LEU A 242 -19.40 -25.14 5.26
C LEU A 242 -20.71 -25.57 5.94
N GLY A 243 -20.88 -26.85 6.28
CA GLY A 243 -22.10 -27.38 6.88
C GLY A 243 -23.26 -27.46 5.89
N THR A 244 -22.95 -27.69 4.62
CA THR A 244 -23.91 -27.80 3.50
C THR A 244 -23.95 -29.25 3.00
N PRO A 245 -25.03 -29.73 2.36
CA PRO A 245 -25.05 -31.08 1.80
C PRO A 245 -23.91 -31.32 0.80
N PRO A 246 -23.39 -32.55 0.76
CA PRO A 246 -22.36 -32.92 -0.21
C PRO A 246 -22.88 -32.79 -1.63
N GLN A 247 -21.97 -32.63 -2.60
CA GLN A 247 -22.28 -32.62 -4.04
C GLN A 247 -23.22 -31.48 -4.48
N THR A 248 -23.41 -30.45 -3.65
CA THR A 248 -24.21 -29.28 -4.05
C THR A 248 -23.58 -28.57 -5.26
N GLY A 249 -22.25 -28.47 -5.27
CA GLY A 249 -21.47 -27.82 -6.34
C GLY A 249 -21.69 -26.32 -6.47
N ASN A 250 -22.71 -25.75 -5.84
CA ASN A 250 -23.06 -24.33 -5.88
C ASN A 250 -23.32 -23.84 -4.47
N TYR A 251 -22.65 -22.77 -4.07
CA TYR A 251 -22.86 -22.15 -2.76
C TYR A 251 -23.24 -20.68 -2.93
N ILE A 252 -24.23 -20.24 -2.17
CA ILE A 252 -24.70 -18.86 -2.17
C ILE A 252 -24.21 -18.19 -0.90
N PHE A 253 -23.16 -17.40 -1.03
CA PHE A 253 -22.54 -16.67 0.08
C PHE A 253 -23.24 -15.32 0.23
N SER A 254 -23.97 -15.09 1.31
CA SER A 254 -24.66 -13.82 1.56
C SER A 254 -24.67 -13.40 3.04
N PRO A 255 -24.81 -12.10 3.37
CA PRO A 255 -24.80 -11.65 4.77
C PRO A 255 -26.02 -12.09 5.58
N ASN A 256 -27.18 -12.12 4.93
CA ASN A 256 -28.46 -12.52 5.50
C ASN A 256 -29.01 -13.69 4.67
N PRO A 257 -28.67 -14.94 5.00
CA PRO A 257 -29.30 -16.07 4.35
C PRO A 257 -30.78 -16.10 4.74
N LEU A 258 -31.66 -15.94 3.76
CA LEU A 258 -33.09 -16.12 3.95
C LEU A 258 -33.38 -17.64 3.92
N SER A 259 -33.72 -18.20 5.08
CA SER A 259 -34.28 -19.56 5.26
C SER A 259 -33.32 -20.76 5.04
N ASN A 260 -33.77 -21.94 5.49
CA ASN A 260 -33.14 -23.27 5.57
C ASN A 260 -32.68 -23.86 4.21
N GLN A 261 -32.18 -23.06 3.28
CA GLN A 261 -31.70 -23.57 2.01
C GLN A 261 -30.34 -24.25 2.21
N PRO A 262 -30.18 -25.51 1.77
CA PRO A 262 -28.97 -26.30 2.00
C PRO A 262 -27.70 -25.69 1.39
N GLN A 263 -27.84 -24.81 0.40
CA GLN A 263 -26.74 -24.23 -0.38
C GLN A 263 -26.28 -22.85 0.13
N HIS A 264 -26.99 -22.28 1.11
CA HIS A 264 -26.69 -20.95 1.62
C HIS A 264 -25.56 -20.97 2.66
N VAL A 265 -24.62 -20.04 2.50
CA VAL A 265 -23.53 -19.83 3.43
C VAL A 265 -23.60 -18.39 3.92
N ARG A 266 -23.88 -18.22 5.22
CA ARG A 266 -23.83 -16.91 5.86
C ARG A 266 -22.41 -16.40 5.86
N VAL A 267 -22.17 -15.22 5.31
CA VAL A 267 -20.84 -14.58 5.33
C VAL A 267 -20.87 -13.23 6.02
N GLU A 268 -19.82 -12.93 6.79
CA GLU A 268 -19.64 -11.61 7.39
C GLU A 268 -18.34 -11.02 6.83
N THR A 269 -18.39 -9.84 6.21
CA THR A 269 -17.18 -9.18 5.70
C THR A 269 -16.52 -8.31 6.76
N ARG A 270 -15.20 -8.13 6.67
CA ARG A 270 -14.45 -7.12 7.42
C ARG A 270 -14.62 -5.77 6.77
N SER A 271 -14.58 -4.71 7.56
CA SER A 271 -14.23 -3.38 7.06
C SER A 271 -12.73 -3.29 6.81
N LEU A 272 -12.26 -2.26 6.11
CA LEU A 272 -10.81 -2.08 5.92
C LEU A 272 -10.08 -1.90 7.25
N MET A 273 -10.64 -1.17 8.21
CA MET A 273 -10.08 -1.10 9.57
C MET A 273 -9.98 -2.49 10.20
N GLY A 274 -11.01 -3.32 10.00
CA GLY A 274 -11.00 -4.72 10.45
C GLY A 274 -9.89 -5.55 9.81
N ILE A 275 -9.64 -5.37 8.51
CA ILE A 275 -8.53 -6.03 7.80
C ILE A 275 -7.19 -5.55 8.36
N MET A 276 -7.04 -4.25 8.62
CA MET A 276 -5.82 -3.69 9.20
C MET A 276 -5.57 -4.20 10.62
N PHE A 277 -6.58 -4.31 11.47
CA PHE A 277 -6.44 -4.92 12.79
C PHE A 277 -6.03 -6.40 12.68
N PHE A 278 -6.65 -7.15 11.78
CA PHE A 278 -6.30 -8.55 11.54
C PHE A 278 -4.85 -8.70 11.07
N LEU A 279 -4.43 -7.89 10.09
CA LEU A 279 -3.06 -7.89 9.56
C LEU A 279 -2.02 -7.34 10.55
N SER A 280 -2.42 -6.44 11.45
CA SER A 280 -1.53 -5.93 12.51
C SER A 280 -1.01 -7.06 13.42
N GLN A 281 -1.74 -8.18 13.52
CA GLN A 281 -1.29 -9.36 14.26
C GLN A 281 -0.07 -10.05 13.62
N GLY A 282 0.20 -9.79 12.33
CA GLY A 282 1.43 -10.20 11.63
C GLY A 282 2.65 -9.31 11.92
N VAL A 283 2.50 -8.27 12.75
CA VAL A 283 3.61 -7.41 13.19
C VAL A 283 4.33 -8.03 14.38
N GLU A 284 5.59 -8.37 14.18
CA GLU A 284 6.50 -8.82 15.24
C GLU A 284 6.78 -7.68 16.22
N ILE A 285 6.84 -8.01 17.51
CA ILE A 285 7.09 -7.05 18.57
C ILE A 285 8.44 -7.32 19.20
N ALA A 286 9.17 -6.25 19.54
CA ALA A 286 10.42 -6.36 20.28
C ALA A 286 10.15 -6.97 21.67
N GLU A 287 10.99 -7.92 22.09
CA GLU A 287 10.82 -8.58 23.40
C GLU A 287 10.76 -7.58 24.56
N GLU A 288 11.52 -6.49 24.47
CA GLU A 288 11.55 -5.41 25.47
C GLU A 288 10.17 -4.77 25.65
N ASP A 289 9.47 -4.50 24.55
CA ASP A 289 8.14 -3.89 24.56
C ASP A 289 7.08 -4.88 25.06
N GLN A 290 7.26 -6.17 24.77
CA GLN A 290 6.41 -7.24 25.30
C GLN A 290 6.58 -7.38 26.82
N LYS A 291 7.82 -7.43 27.32
CA LYS A 291 8.14 -7.52 28.76
C LYS A 291 7.68 -6.27 29.53
N ALA A 292 7.75 -5.09 28.90
CA ALA A 292 7.28 -3.83 29.48
C ALA A 292 5.75 -3.65 29.44
N GLY A 293 4.98 -4.62 28.91
CA GLY A 293 3.52 -4.55 28.86
C GLY A 293 2.96 -3.51 27.89
N LYS A 294 3.75 -3.07 26.90
CA LYS A 294 3.32 -2.06 25.91
C LYS A 294 2.41 -2.64 24.83
N VAL A 295 2.29 -3.97 24.76
CA VAL A 295 1.43 -4.69 23.83
C VAL A 295 0.65 -5.77 24.55
N THR A 296 -0.50 -6.15 23.98
CA THR A 296 -1.25 -7.32 24.46
C THR A 296 -0.55 -8.61 24.05
N VAL A 297 -0.38 -9.51 25.02
CA VAL A 297 0.08 -10.88 24.79
C VAL A 297 -1.12 -11.82 24.78
N THR A 298 -1.44 -12.35 23.61
CA THR A 298 -2.49 -13.35 23.43
C THR A 298 -2.04 -14.69 24.02
N ARG A 299 -2.93 -15.36 24.73
CA ARG A 299 -2.68 -16.68 25.32
C ARG A 299 -3.65 -17.73 24.79
N ASP A 300 -3.17 -18.96 24.64
CA ASP A 300 -4.01 -20.12 24.34
C ASP A 300 -4.76 -20.62 25.58
N GLU A 301 -5.58 -21.67 25.41
CA GLU A 301 -6.35 -22.28 26.51
C GLU A 301 -5.48 -22.86 27.62
N SER A 302 -4.23 -23.23 27.30
CA SER A 302 -3.25 -23.73 28.26
C SER A 302 -2.46 -22.61 28.95
N GLY A 303 -2.70 -21.34 28.58
CA GLY A 303 -2.02 -20.17 29.13
C GLY A 303 -0.68 -19.83 28.45
N ASN A 304 -0.26 -20.59 27.43
CA ASN A 304 0.96 -20.32 26.69
C ASN A 304 0.80 -19.12 25.75
N ILE A 305 1.90 -18.48 25.38
CA ILE A 305 1.89 -17.39 24.40
C ILE A 305 1.44 -17.95 23.06
N PHE A 306 0.36 -17.38 22.51
CA PHE A 306 -0.17 -17.78 21.23
C PHE A 306 0.69 -17.25 20.08
N ASP A 307 1.08 -18.14 19.16
CA ASP A 307 1.84 -17.78 17.97
C ASP A 307 0.94 -17.31 16.83
N TRP A 308 0.86 -16.00 16.63
CA TRP A 308 0.09 -15.37 15.56
C TRP A 308 0.55 -15.77 14.15
N LYS A 309 1.77 -16.31 13.98
CA LYS A 309 2.23 -16.81 12.67
C LYS A 309 1.35 -17.94 12.15
N LYS A 310 0.65 -18.68 13.02
CA LYS A 310 -0.32 -19.70 12.61
C LYS A 310 -1.52 -19.12 11.85
N VAL A 311 -1.91 -17.89 12.20
CA VAL A 311 -3.09 -17.18 11.65
C VAL A 311 -2.72 -16.30 10.45
N THR A 312 -1.67 -15.50 10.59
CA THR A 312 -1.30 -14.45 9.61
C THR A 312 0.05 -14.66 8.95
N GLY A 313 0.87 -15.62 9.39
CA GLY A 313 2.27 -15.73 8.95
C GLY A 313 2.46 -16.07 7.47
N ASP A 314 1.48 -16.72 6.83
CA ASP A 314 1.42 -16.98 5.39
C ASP A 314 0.69 -15.89 4.60
N LEU A 315 0.15 -14.88 5.29
CA LEU A 315 -0.46 -13.68 4.72
C LEU A 315 0.50 -12.49 4.78
N LEU A 316 0.91 -12.08 5.97
CA LEU A 316 1.76 -10.93 6.22
C LEU A 316 2.65 -11.15 7.44
N ARG A 317 3.93 -10.88 7.25
CA ARG A 317 4.95 -10.84 8.30
C ARG A 317 5.71 -9.53 8.23
N VAL A 318 5.53 -8.69 9.26
CA VAL A 318 6.33 -7.48 9.46
C VAL A 318 7.35 -7.77 10.54
N ARG A 319 8.62 -7.73 10.19
CA ARG A 319 9.73 -7.98 11.10
C ARG A 319 10.12 -6.73 11.87
N THR A 320 10.79 -6.90 12.99
CA THR A 320 11.37 -5.83 13.79
C THR A 320 12.90 -5.91 13.82
N SER A 321 13.57 -4.77 13.87
CA SER A 321 15.03 -4.66 13.96
C SER A 321 15.42 -3.38 14.73
N PRO A 322 16.48 -3.41 15.57
CA PRO A 322 16.98 -2.18 16.21
C PRO A 322 17.65 -1.23 15.20
N VAL A 323 18.12 -1.74 14.06
CA VAL A 323 18.83 -0.98 13.01
C VAL A 323 18.03 -1.00 11.71
N ASN A 324 18.19 0.05 10.89
CA ASN A 324 17.51 0.16 9.61
C ASN A 324 17.89 -1.02 8.69
N PRO A 325 16.94 -1.84 8.22
CA PRO A 325 17.22 -2.97 7.34
C PRO A 325 17.79 -2.53 5.99
N SER A 326 18.78 -3.24 5.49
CA SER A 326 19.37 -3.00 4.16
C SER A 326 18.53 -3.57 3.00
N SER A 327 17.66 -4.54 3.28
CA SER A 327 16.87 -5.29 2.29
C SER A 327 15.38 -5.34 2.66
N ALA A 328 14.76 -4.16 2.75
CA ALA A 328 13.33 -4.02 3.01
C ALA A 328 12.59 -3.54 1.77
N ALA A 329 11.44 -4.15 1.49
CA ALA A 329 10.50 -3.64 0.49
C ALA A 329 9.87 -2.31 0.97
N VAL A 330 9.55 -2.25 2.26
CA VAL A 330 9.07 -1.06 2.97
C VAL A 330 9.53 -1.14 4.42
N SER A 331 9.90 -0.01 5.02
CA SER A 331 10.35 0.06 6.40
C SER A 331 9.96 1.37 7.07
N VAL A 332 9.62 1.32 8.35
CA VAL A 332 9.28 2.50 9.17
C VAL A 332 9.97 2.44 10.52
N ARG A 333 10.38 3.59 11.04
CA ARG A 333 10.90 3.71 12.41
C ARG A 333 9.78 4.08 13.37
N TYR A 334 9.58 3.28 14.41
CA TYR A 334 8.58 3.52 15.44
C TYR A 334 9.06 3.01 16.80
N ARG A 335 8.83 3.79 17.88
CA ARG A 335 9.20 3.44 19.26
C ARG A 335 10.64 2.89 19.40
N GLY A 336 11.60 3.54 18.74
CA GLY A 336 13.01 3.17 18.80
C GLY A 336 13.45 2.03 17.87
N HIS A 337 12.51 1.31 17.25
CA HIS A 337 12.78 0.15 16.39
C HIS A 337 12.40 0.43 14.92
N TRP A 338 12.93 -0.38 14.01
CA TRP A 338 12.53 -0.45 12.62
C TRP A 338 11.60 -1.63 12.39
N PHE A 339 10.45 -1.36 11.79
CA PHE A 339 9.50 -2.38 11.35
C PHE A 339 9.54 -2.44 9.83
N TYR A 340 9.59 -3.64 9.26
CA TYR A 340 9.79 -3.79 7.83
C TYR A 340 9.20 -5.07 7.26
N ILE A 341 8.88 -5.03 5.96
CA ILE A 341 8.62 -6.22 5.15
C ILE A 341 9.91 -6.53 4.40
N ASP A 342 10.41 -7.76 4.57
CA ASP A 342 11.61 -8.25 3.89
C ASP A 342 11.37 -8.28 2.37
N ASP A 343 12.33 -7.80 1.57
CA ASP A 343 12.13 -7.75 0.12
C ASP A 343 12.08 -9.14 -0.55
N SER A 344 12.59 -10.19 0.11
CA SER A 344 12.44 -11.57 -0.36
C SER A 344 11.05 -12.17 -0.03
N ASP A 345 10.25 -11.53 0.83
CA ASP A 345 8.95 -12.05 1.26
C ASP A 345 7.83 -11.66 0.28
N LEU A 346 7.72 -12.44 -0.80
CA LEU A 346 6.71 -12.23 -1.84
C LEU A 346 5.27 -12.39 -1.33
N ASN A 347 5.05 -13.23 -0.32
CA ASN A 347 3.71 -13.44 0.24
C ASN A 347 3.25 -12.22 1.03
N SER A 348 4.11 -11.69 1.89
CA SER A 348 3.86 -10.44 2.61
C SER A 348 3.67 -9.26 1.66
N LYS A 349 4.53 -9.14 0.63
CA LYS A 349 4.37 -8.10 -0.41
C LYS A 349 3.02 -8.20 -1.10
N SER A 350 2.61 -9.40 -1.52
CA SER A 350 1.32 -9.60 -2.19
C SER A 350 0.13 -9.20 -1.31
N SER A 351 0.12 -9.57 -0.03
CA SER A 351 -0.96 -9.21 0.88
C SER A 351 -0.96 -7.72 1.22
N PHE A 352 0.22 -7.10 1.31
CA PHE A 352 0.37 -5.67 1.51
C PHE A 352 -0.15 -4.87 0.28
N THR A 353 0.18 -5.32 -0.93
CA THR A 353 -0.39 -4.76 -2.17
C THR A 353 -1.91 -4.91 -2.22
N LEU A 354 -2.45 -6.07 -1.82
CA LEU A 354 -3.90 -6.28 -1.74
C LEU A 354 -4.56 -5.32 -0.75
N LEU A 355 -3.94 -5.08 0.42
CA LEU A 355 -4.41 -4.09 1.39
C LEU A 355 -4.42 -2.68 0.79
N SER A 356 -3.35 -2.29 0.09
CA SER A 356 -3.29 -1.00 -0.60
C SER A 356 -4.37 -0.87 -1.67
N GLN A 357 -4.62 -1.92 -2.46
CA GLN A 357 -5.67 -1.92 -3.48
C GLN A 357 -7.07 -1.80 -2.86
N LEU A 358 -7.34 -2.51 -1.76
CA LEU A 358 -8.59 -2.39 -1.01
C LEU A 358 -8.82 -0.96 -0.50
N PHE A 359 -7.77 -0.32 0.02
CA PHE A 359 -7.81 1.09 0.43
C PHE A 359 -8.14 2.03 -0.74
N SER A 360 -7.52 1.82 -1.90
CA SER A 360 -7.81 2.60 -3.11
C SER A 360 -9.25 2.40 -3.62
N LEU A 361 -9.73 1.15 -3.66
CA LEU A 361 -11.09 0.82 -4.14
C LEU A 361 -12.19 1.44 -3.27
N GLN A 362 -11.97 1.54 -1.96
CA GLN A 362 -12.92 2.22 -1.07
C GLN A 362 -12.88 3.74 -1.20
N SER A 363 -11.77 4.30 -1.69
CA SER A 363 -11.60 5.74 -1.85
C SER A 363 -12.33 6.31 -3.08
N GLY A 364 -12.48 5.50 -4.14
CA GLY A 364 -13.06 5.90 -5.43
C GLY A 364 -14.58 6.11 -5.47
N LYS A 365 -15.32 5.79 -4.38
CA LYS A 365 -16.77 5.99 -4.31
C LYS A 365 -17.19 7.42 -3.94
N LEU A 366 -16.24 8.30 -3.61
CA LEU A 366 -16.54 9.70 -3.26
C LEU A 366 -16.43 10.59 -4.50
N ASN A 367 -17.50 11.32 -4.79
CA ASN A 367 -17.49 12.42 -5.76
C ASN A 367 -16.34 13.37 -5.43
N MET A 368 -15.26 13.32 -6.19
CA MET A 368 -14.19 14.29 -6.05
C MET A 368 -14.75 15.64 -6.47
N GLN A 369 -15.01 16.53 -5.51
CA GLN A 369 -15.15 17.94 -5.83
C GLN A 369 -13.82 18.39 -6.45
N SER A 370 -13.84 18.67 -7.75
CA SER A 370 -12.68 19.20 -8.46
C SER A 370 -12.15 20.42 -7.70
N PRO A 371 -10.85 20.46 -7.35
CA PRO A 371 -10.30 21.63 -6.68
C PRO A 371 -10.48 22.84 -7.59
N LEU A 372 -11.15 23.87 -7.07
CA LEU A 372 -11.36 25.12 -7.78
C LEU A 372 -10.01 25.85 -7.80
N LEU A 373 -9.31 25.76 -8.93
CA LEU A 373 -8.00 26.37 -9.12
C LEU A 373 -8.18 27.86 -9.41
N THR A 374 -7.98 28.73 -8.42
CA THR A 374 -7.81 30.18 -8.65
C THR A 374 -6.32 30.48 -8.76
N LEU A 375 -5.83 30.57 -10.00
CA LEU A 375 -4.48 31.07 -10.26
C LEU A 375 -4.48 32.60 -10.10
N PRO A 376 -3.54 33.19 -9.35
CA PRO A 376 -3.31 34.63 -9.42
C PRO A 376 -2.74 34.98 -10.80
N VAL A 377 -3.40 35.91 -11.49
CA VAL A 377 -2.79 36.62 -12.62
C VAL A 377 -1.71 37.55 -12.07
N GLY A 378 -0.45 37.14 -12.21
CA GLY A 378 0.71 37.96 -11.84
C GLY A 378 0.96 39.05 -12.89
N ASN A 379 1.15 40.29 -12.44
CA ASN A 379 1.60 41.43 -13.24
C ASN A 379 3.10 41.37 -13.53
#